data_AF-A0A7C2JLG0-F1
#
_entry.id   AF-A0A7C2JLG0-F1
#
_cell.length_a   1.000
_cell.length_b   1.000
_cell.length_c   1.000
_cell.angle_alpha   90.00
_cell.angle_beta   90.00
_cell.angle_gamma   90.00
#
_symmetry.space_group_name_H-M   'P 1'
#
loop_
_entity.id
_entity.type
_entity.pdbx_description
1 polymer ?
#
loop_
_entity_poly.entity_id
_entity_poly.type
_entity_poly.pdbx_seq_one_letter_code
_entity_poly.pdbx_strand_id
1 'polypeptide(L)'
;MGRRWPVRRESAKGREALQRGRFPAETYGKGAEATPPEGRRVRRGRFGWLLRAPGRGPVLPLAVAAAGVAATAVLAGQLRADGEALDRERLAAEAGQAVQRVETRLAAYESVLLGGAALFGASEEVTAEEWRGFVEGMRVAQRYPGFRSVGYAAVVPEEELAAFAARVGPGGTPAEVRAAPGSEPTAGPAWVVQYVEPLEENRGSLGLRFDGAPVQRAAALAAARSGSMQMTGTVPLVRDGAAGFILFVP
;
A
#
# COMPACT_ATOMS: atom_id res chain seq x y z
N MET A 1 43.24 7.29 -6.33
CA MET A 1 43.55 6.14 -7.20
C MET A 1 42.31 5.81 -8.02
N GLY A 2 42.42 5.70 -9.34
CA GLY A 2 41.28 5.36 -10.21
C GLY A 2 41.65 4.32 -11.24
N ARG A 3 40.65 3.57 -11.73
CA ARG A 3 40.76 2.73 -12.93
C ARG A 3 39.52 2.95 -13.81
N ARG A 4 39.66 3.82 -14.81
CA ARG A 4 38.71 3.92 -15.94
C ARG A 4 39.05 2.83 -16.95
N TRP A 5 38.03 2.22 -17.54
CA TRP A 5 38.17 1.34 -18.70
C TRP A 5 38.38 2.17 -19.99
N PRO A 6 39.28 1.78 -20.91
CA PRO A 6 39.47 2.48 -22.17
C PRO A 6 38.49 2.00 -23.24
N VAL A 7 37.84 2.97 -23.91
CA VAL A 7 37.06 2.74 -25.13
C VAL A 7 38.01 2.58 -26.32
N ARG A 8 37.79 1.59 -27.18
CA ARG A 8 38.57 1.39 -28.42
C ARG A 8 37.79 1.89 -29.64
N ARG A 9 38.37 2.81 -30.40
CA ARG A 9 37.89 3.25 -31.73
C ARG A 9 39.06 3.26 -32.72
N GLU A 10 38.71 3.41 -33.99
CA GLU A 10 39.58 3.54 -35.17
C GLU A 10 40.24 2.24 -35.66
N SER A 11 40.50 2.06 -36.97
CA SER A 11 40.36 3.00 -38.11
C SER A 11 39.98 2.28 -39.41
N ALA A 12 39.39 3.02 -40.36
CA ALA A 12 39.23 2.57 -41.74
C ALA A 12 40.39 3.08 -42.60
N LYS A 13 41.20 2.17 -43.16
CA LYS A 13 42.13 2.40 -44.29
C LYS A 13 42.57 1.04 -44.85
N GLY A 14 42.35 0.82 -46.14
CA GLY A 14 42.60 -0.49 -46.77
C GLY A 14 41.87 -0.71 -48.10
N ARG A 15 41.77 0.32 -48.94
CA ARG A 15 41.34 0.20 -50.34
C ARG A 15 42.50 0.66 -51.24
N GLU A 16 42.57 0.05 -52.42
CA GLU A 16 43.35 0.46 -53.62
C GLU A 16 44.87 0.32 -53.60
N ALA A 17 45.34 -0.83 -54.12
CA ALA A 17 46.54 -1.02 -54.97
C ALA A 17 46.56 -2.49 -55.44
N LEU A 18 46.99 -2.91 -56.63
CA LEU A 18 47.36 -2.17 -57.84
C LEU A 18 47.02 -3.03 -59.08
N GLN A 19 46.68 -2.33 -60.14
CA GLN A 19 46.34 -2.83 -61.47
C GLN A 19 47.54 -3.30 -62.30
N ARG A 20 47.22 -4.07 -63.36
CA ARG A 20 47.79 -4.06 -64.73
C ARG A 20 49.11 -4.80 -65.03
N GLY A 21 49.06 -5.60 -66.11
CA GLY A 21 50.22 -6.03 -66.93
C GLY A 21 50.35 -7.55 -67.12
N ARG A 22 50.46 -8.18 -68.30
CA ARG A 22 49.96 -8.04 -69.70
C ARG A 22 50.66 -9.18 -70.49
N PHE A 23 49.92 -9.85 -71.39
CA PHE A 23 50.32 -10.86 -72.42
C PHE A 23 51.59 -10.53 -73.25
N PRO A 24 52.13 -11.40 -74.15
CA PRO A 24 51.62 -12.66 -74.76
C PRO A 24 52.60 -13.88 -74.55
N ALA A 25 52.74 -14.97 -75.33
CA ALA A 25 52.24 -15.41 -76.65
C ALA A 25 52.33 -16.96 -76.86
N GLU A 26 51.65 -17.47 -77.92
CA GLU A 26 52.03 -18.55 -78.91
C GLU A 26 52.54 -19.96 -78.45
N THR A 27 52.33 -21.08 -79.18
CA THR A 27 51.72 -21.34 -80.51
C THR A 27 51.16 -22.79 -80.68
N TYR A 28 50.09 -22.92 -81.49
CA TYR A 28 49.73 -23.99 -82.44
C TYR A 28 49.60 -25.52 -82.12
N GLY A 29 48.41 -26.04 -82.48
CA GLY A 29 48.22 -27.31 -83.24
C GLY A 29 47.77 -28.57 -82.45
N LYS A 30 46.98 -29.50 -83.00
CA LYS A 30 46.11 -29.51 -84.21
C LYS A 30 45.18 -30.75 -84.16
N GLY A 31 43.88 -30.58 -84.47
CA GLY A 31 43.01 -31.65 -85.00
C GLY A 31 42.19 -32.53 -84.02
N ALA A 32 40.87 -32.32 -84.01
CA ALA A 32 39.81 -33.35 -84.15
C ALA A 32 38.42 -32.70 -83.97
N GLU A 33 37.49 -32.91 -84.92
CA GLU A 33 36.10 -32.44 -84.83
C GLU A 33 35.20 -33.44 -84.09
N ALA A 34 34.30 -32.95 -83.22
CA ALA A 34 33.00 -33.55 -82.90
C ALA A 34 32.10 -32.53 -82.15
N THR A 35 30.77 -32.68 -82.30
CA THR A 35 29.71 -31.71 -81.95
C THR A 35 29.28 -31.67 -80.45
N PRO A 36 28.55 -30.62 -79.99
CA PRO A 36 28.20 -30.39 -78.58
C PRO A 36 26.86 -31.04 -78.15
N PRO A 37 26.64 -31.27 -76.84
CA PRO A 37 25.63 -30.49 -76.07
C PRO A 37 26.13 -30.11 -74.64
N GLU A 38 25.83 -28.94 -74.05
CA GLU A 38 24.55 -28.34 -73.63
C GLU A 38 24.16 -28.60 -72.13
N GLY A 39 23.87 -27.53 -71.38
CA GLY A 39 22.89 -27.57 -70.26
C GLY A 39 23.27 -28.22 -68.91
N ARG A 40 24.28 -27.73 -68.19
CA ARG A 40 24.57 -28.19 -66.81
C ARG A 40 23.52 -27.67 -65.80
N ARG A 41 22.49 -28.48 -65.49
CA ARG A 41 21.40 -28.12 -64.56
C ARG A 41 21.86 -27.98 -63.10
N VAL A 42 21.38 -26.94 -62.41
CA VAL A 42 21.59 -26.74 -60.96
C VAL A 42 20.80 -27.78 -60.15
N ARG A 43 21.46 -28.45 -59.19
CA ARG A 43 20.81 -29.37 -58.23
C ARG A 43 19.82 -28.61 -57.33
N ARG A 44 18.51 -28.81 -57.52
CA ARG A 44 17.48 -28.41 -56.54
C ARG A 44 17.46 -29.38 -55.35
N GLY A 45 17.18 -28.84 -54.15
CA GLY A 45 17.26 -29.55 -52.87
C GLY A 45 16.25 -30.69 -52.69
N ARG A 46 16.61 -31.65 -51.83
CA ARG A 46 16.05 -33.02 -51.73
C ARG A 46 14.68 -33.14 -51.02
N PHE A 47 13.92 -32.04 -50.90
CA PHE A 47 12.69 -31.96 -50.09
C PHE A 47 11.40 -31.69 -50.89
N GLY A 48 11.48 -31.48 -52.21
CA GLY A 48 10.30 -31.14 -53.03
C GLY A 48 9.25 -32.24 -53.23
N TRP A 49 9.50 -33.47 -52.77
CA TRP A 49 8.60 -34.62 -52.98
C TRP A 49 7.46 -34.73 -51.95
N LEU A 50 7.60 -34.10 -50.78
CA LEU A 50 6.56 -34.11 -49.73
C LEU A 50 5.31 -33.27 -50.08
N LEU A 51 5.34 -32.48 -51.16
CA LEU A 51 4.26 -31.57 -51.56
C LEU A 51 3.51 -32.00 -52.82
N ARG A 52 3.63 -33.27 -53.28
CA ARG A 52 3.01 -33.70 -54.54
C ARG A 52 2.38 -35.10 -54.50
N ALA A 53 1.43 -35.27 -53.59
CA ALA A 53 0.41 -36.33 -53.70
C ALA A 53 -0.82 -35.77 -54.44
N PRO A 54 -1.24 -36.32 -55.59
CA PRO A 54 -2.45 -35.89 -56.29
C PRO A 54 -3.70 -36.55 -55.68
N GLY A 55 -4.81 -35.81 -55.58
CA GLY A 55 -6.16 -36.37 -55.38
C GLY A 55 -6.79 -36.24 -53.99
N ARG A 56 -6.11 -35.66 -52.98
CA ARG A 56 -6.74 -35.22 -51.72
C ARG A 56 -6.34 -33.78 -51.45
N GLY A 57 -7.33 -32.90 -51.24
CA GLY A 57 -7.11 -31.46 -51.03
C GLY A 57 -6.32 -31.14 -49.75
N PRO A 58 -6.01 -29.86 -49.47
CA PRO A 58 -5.19 -29.42 -48.33
C PRO A 58 -5.84 -29.62 -46.95
N VAL A 59 -6.90 -30.42 -46.87
CA VAL A 59 -7.70 -30.69 -45.67
C VAL A 59 -6.86 -31.24 -44.52
N LEU A 60 -5.93 -32.16 -44.78
CA LEU A 60 -5.15 -32.82 -43.73
C LEU A 60 -4.14 -31.87 -43.03
N PRO A 61 -3.28 -31.10 -43.74
CA PRO A 61 -2.42 -30.12 -43.07
C PRO A 61 -3.22 -28.99 -42.40
N LEU A 62 -4.36 -28.57 -42.97
CA LEU A 62 -5.24 -27.58 -42.34
C LEU A 62 -5.89 -28.12 -41.05
N ALA A 63 -6.32 -29.38 -41.03
CA ALA A 63 -6.88 -30.01 -39.83
C ALA A 63 -5.85 -30.14 -38.70
N VAL A 64 -4.60 -30.50 -39.03
CA VAL A 64 -3.49 -30.54 -38.06
C VAL A 64 -3.19 -29.14 -37.51
N ALA A 65 -3.15 -28.11 -38.37
CA ALA A 65 -2.96 -26.73 -37.94
C ALA A 65 -4.12 -26.25 -37.03
N ALA A 66 -5.37 -26.53 -37.39
CA ALA A 66 -6.55 -26.20 -36.59
C ALA A 66 -6.53 -26.90 -35.22
N ALA A 67 -6.15 -28.18 -35.17
CA ALA A 67 -6.00 -28.91 -33.91
C ALA A 67 -4.89 -28.32 -33.02
N GLY A 68 -3.75 -27.91 -33.60
CA GLY A 68 -2.67 -27.23 -32.89
C GLY A 68 -3.10 -25.87 -32.32
N VAL A 69 -3.84 -25.07 -33.11
CA VAL A 69 -4.40 -23.78 -32.63
C VAL A 69 -5.44 -24.00 -31.54
N ALA A 70 -6.33 -24.98 -31.69
CA ALA A 70 -7.34 -25.31 -30.67
C ALA A 70 -6.69 -25.75 -29.35
N ALA A 71 -5.71 -26.66 -29.40
CA ALA A 71 -4.96 -27.09 -28.22
C ALA A 71 -4.21 -25.91 -27.57
N THR A 72 -3.59 -25.04 -28.37
CA THR A 72 -2.91 -23.83 -27.86
C THR A 72 -3.90 -22.87 -27.20
N ALA A 73 -5.09 -22.67 -27.78
CA ALA A 73 -6.12 -21.81 -27.22
C ALA A 73 -6.70 -22.36 -25.90
N VAL A 74 -6.91 -23.66 -25.79
CA VAL A 74 -7.35 -24.32 -24.55
C VAL A 74 -6.29 -24.19 -23.45
N LEU A 75 -5.03 -24.51 -23.74
CA LEU A 75 -3.93 -24.37 -22.78
C LEU A 75 -3.71 -22.91 -22.36
N ALA A 76 -3.79 -21.95 -23.30
CA ALA A 76 -3.71 -20.53 -22.97
C ALA A 76 -4.91 -20.05 -22.14
N GLY A 77 -6.09 -20.63 -22.33
CA GLY A 77 -7.27 -20.37 -21.50
C GLY A 77 -7.10 -20.89 -20.07
N GLN A 78 -6.60 -22.12 -19.92
CA GLN A 78 -6.30 -22.73 -18.61
C GLN A 78 -5.24 -21.93 -17.86
N LEU A 79 -4.08 -21.64 -18.49
CA LEU A 79 -3.01 -20.86 -17.86
C LEU A 79 -3.44 -19.45 -17.45
N ARG A 80 -4.40 -18.83 -18.16
CA ARG A 80 -5.00 -17.55 -17.75
C ARG A 80 -5.92 -17.71 -16.56
N ALA A 81 -6.82 -18.71 -16.58
CA ALA A 81 -7.73 -18.98 -15.46
C ALA A 81 -6.97 -19.33 -14.17
N ASP A 82 -5.89 -20.12 -14.27
CA ASP A 82 -5.00 -20.45 -13.15
C ASP A 82 -4.27 -19.21 -12.64
N GLY A 83 -3.79 -18.33 -13.54
CA GLY A 83 -3.20 -17.03 -13.18
C GLY A 83 -4.19 -16.11 -12.46
N GLU A 84 -5.40 -15.96 -12.99
CA GLU A 84 -6.50 -15.19 -12.38
C GLU A 84 -6.97 -15.77 -11.03
N ALA A 85 -6.84 -17.08 -10.82
CA ALA A 85 -7.08 -17.70 -9.51
C ALA A 85 -5.96 -17.33 -8.51
N LEU A 86 -4.70 -17.54 -8.88
CA LEU A 86 -3.55 -17.22 -8.03
C LEU A 86 -3.47 -15.74 -7.67
N ASP A 87 -3.77 -14.83 -8.60
CA ASP A 87 -3.74 -13.40 -8.33
C ASP A 87 -4.91 -12.96 -7.42
N ARG A 88 -6.08 -13.60 -7.50
CA ARG A 88 -7.17 -13.40 -6.52
C ARG A 88 -6.81 -13.92 -5.14
N GLU A 89 -6.16 -15.09 -5.03
CA GLU A 89 -5.70 -15.64 -3.76
C GLU A 89 -4.64 -14.73 -3.10
N ARG A 90 -3.69 -14.22 -3.89
CA ARG A 90 -2.69 -13.25 -3.42
C ARG A 90 -3.34 -11.97 -2.91
N LEU A 91 -4.25 -11.37 -3.69
CA LEU A 91 -4.98 -10.17 -3.29
C LEU A 91 -5.78 -10.39 -2.00
N ALA A 92 -6.45 -11.54 -1.86
CA ALA A 92 -7.19 -11.90 -0.65
C ALA A 92 -6.25 -12.07 0.56
N ALA A 93 -5.08 -12.70 0.38
CA ALA A 93 -4.08 -12.85 1.43
C ALA A 93 -3.48 -11.50 1.85
N GLU A 94 -3.15 -10.62 0.91
CA GLU A 94 -2.64 -9.27 1.19
C GLU A 94 -3.68 -8.39 1.89
N ALA A 95 -4.94 -8.45 1.46
CA ALA A 95 -6.06 -7.77 2.12
C ALA A 95 -6.28 -8.31 3.54
N GLY A 96 -6.26 -9.63 3.73
CA GLY A 96 -6.34 -10.26 5.06
C GLY A 96 -5.21 -9.83 5.99
N GLN A 97 -3.97 -9.80 5.50
CA GLN A 97 -2.83 -9.26 6.27
C GLN A 97 -2.98 -7.77 6.59
N ALA A 98 -3.56 -6.97 5.70
CA ALA A 98 -3.83 -5.56 5.96
C ALA A 98 -4.87 -5.38 7.09
N VAL A 99 -5.97 -6.13 7.05
CA VAL A 99 -7.00 -6.15 8.10
C VAL A 99 -6.41 -6.58 9.44
N GLN A 100 -5.69 -7.71 9.49
CA GLN A 100 -5.06 -8.21 10.71
C GLN A 100 -4.08 -7.20 11.35
N ARG A 101 -3.32 -6.44 10.54
CA ARG A 101 -2.46 -5.36 11.04
C ARG A 101 -3.24 -4.19 11.64
N VAL A 102 -4.43 -3.88 11.12
CA VAL A 102 -5.32 -2.85 11.68
C VAL A 102 -5.94 -3.34 13.00
N GLU A 103 -6.50 -4.54 13.01
CA GLU A 103 -7.10 -5.16 14.21
C GLU A 103 -6.09 -5.26 15.37
N THR A 104 -4.88 -5.77 15.09
CA THR A 104 -3.79 -5.85 16.09
C THR A 104 -3.47 -4.48 16.70
N ARG A 105 -3.50 -3.41 15.89
CA ARG A 105 -3.21 -2.04 16.33
C ARG A 105 -4.37 -1.44 17.12
N LEU A 106 -5.62 -1.74 16.76
CA LEU A 106 -6.81 -1.32 17.51
C LEU A 106 -6.87 -2.00 18.89
N ALA A 107 -6.62 -3.31 18.98
CA ALA A 107 -6.53 -4.02 20.26
C ALA A 107 -5.38 -3.48 21.14
N ALA A 108 -4.26 -3.09 20.53
CA ALA A 108 -3.16 -2.45 21.22
C ALA A 108 -3.54 -1.05 21.76
N TYR A 109 -4.34 -0.27 21.03
CA TYR A 109 -4.88 1.01 21.49
C TYR A 109 -5.92 0.84 22.61
N GLU A 110 -6.86 -0.10 22.47
CA GLU A 110 -7.84 -0.46 23.49
C GLU A 110 -7.15 -0.82 24.81
N SER A 111 -6.06 -1.59 24.75
CA SER A 111 -5.25 -1.93 25.93
C SER A 111 -4.66 -0.69 26.64
N VAL A 112 -4.26 0.35 25.90
CA VAL A 112 -3.78 1.62 26.49
C VAL A 112 -4.93 2.38 27.16
N LEU A 113 -6.08 2.47 26.48
CA LEU A 113 -7.25 3.19 26.98
C LEU A 113 -7.85 2.52 28.22
N LEU A 114 -8.00 1.18 28.21
CA LEU A 114 -8.44 0.40 29.37
C LEU A 114 -7.43 0.47 30.53
N GLY A 115 -6.12 0.55 30.25
CA GLY A 115 -5.11 0.82 31.28
C GLY A 115 -5.30 2.19 31.94
N GLY A 116 -5.70 3.20 31.16
CA GLY A 116 -6.05 4.52 31.68
C GLY A 116 -7.34 4.50 32.49
N ALA A 117 -8.39 3.84 32.00
CA ALA A 117 -9.64 3.66 32.74
C ALA A 117 -9.42 2.91 34.08
N ALA A 118 -8.56 1.89 34.08
CA ALA A 118 -8.19 1.14 35.28
C ALA A 118 -7.41 2.00 36.31
N LEU A 119 -6.60 2.97 35.87
CA LEU A 119 -5.95 3.94 36.77
C LEU A 119 -6.99 4.78 37.52
N PHE A 120 -8.02 5.30 36.83
CA PHE A 120 -9.13 6.02 37.46
C PHE A 120 -10.03 5.10 38.31
N GLY A 121 -10.24 3.85 37.90
CA GLY A 121 -11.05 2.89 38.64
C GLY A 121 -10.39 2.30 39.90
N ALA A 122 -9.07 2.48 40.08
CA ALA A 122 -8.30 1.94 41.20
C ALA A 122 -7.76 3.00 42.17
N SER A 123 -7.95 4.29 41.87
CA SER A 123 -7.47 5.43 42.67
C SER A 123 -8.63 6.28 43.18
N GLU A 124 -8.47 6.92 44.35
CA GLU A 124 -9.46 7.88 44.88
C GLU A 124 -9.44 9.19 44.09
N GLU A 125 -8.26 9.63 43.66
CA GLU A 125 -8.01 10.77 42.79
C GLU A 125 -6.83 10.42 41.86
N VAL A 126 -6.76 11.03 40.68
CA VAL A 126 -5.62 10.92 39.76
C VAL A 126 -5.21 12.33 39.37
N THR A 127 -3.98 12.71 39.70
CA THR A 127 -3.42 14.03 39.39
C THR A 127 -2.99 14.15 37.91
N ALA A 128 -2.74 15.38 37.45
CA ALA A 128 -2.22 15.62 36.10
C ALA A 128 -0.82 14.99 35.91
N GLU A 129 -0.02 15.00 36.97
CA GLU A 129 1.31 14.42 37.05
C GLU A 129 1.26 12.89 36.98
N GLU A 130 0.32 12.24 37.67
CA GLU A 130 0.11 10.78 37.59
C GLU A 130 -0.43 10.36 36.22
N TRP A 131 -1.35 11.12 35.64
CA TRP A 131 -1.81 10.89 34.26
C TRP A 131 -0.65 10.98 33.25
N ARG A 132 0.20 12.00 33.35
CA ARG A 132 1.41 12.11 32.52
C ARG A 132 2.35 10.94 32.76
N GLY A 133 2.61 10.59 34.02
CA GLY A 133 3.45 9.46 34.41
C GLY A 133 2.95 8.12 33.85
N PHE A 134 1.63 7.93 33.79
CA PHE A 134 1.01 6.78 33.14
C PHE A 134 1.27 6.77 31.62
N VAL A 135 1.01 7.88 30.91
CA VAL A 135 1.20 7.98 29.45
C VAL A 135 2.67 7.83 29.06
N GLU A 136 3.59 8.42 29.82
CA GLU A 136 5.04 8.28 29.64
C GLU A 136 5.53 6.87 29.99
N GLY A 137 5.05 6.28 31.09
CA GLY A 137 5.39 4.93 31.52
C GLY A 137 4.93 3.84 30.55
N MET A 138 3.74 4.02 29.94
CA MET A 138 3.25 3.20 28.83
C MET A 138 4.00 3.45 27.50
N ARG A 139 4.84 4.50 27.45
CA ARG A 139 5.64 4.90 26.28
C ARG A 139 4.78 5.07 25.04
N VAL A 140 3.62 5.73 25.21
CA VAL A 140 2.54 5.77 24.20
C VAL A 140 3.07 6.24 22.84
N ALA A 141 3.81 7.36 22.82
CA ALA A 141 4.35 7.95 21.60
C ALA A 141 5.32 7.02 20.83
N GLN A 142 6.09 6.16 21.53
CA GLN A 142 7.08 5.29 20.91
C GLN A 142 6.52 3.90 20.56
N ARG A 143 5.65 3.34 21.41
CA ARG A 143 5.15 1.96 21.27
C ARG A 143 3.83 1.88 20.49
N TYR A 144 3.04 2.94 20.49
CA TYR A 144 1.71 2.99 19.86
C TYR A 144 1.64 4.16 18.88
N PRO A 145 2.47 4.17 17.82
CA PRO A 145 2.49 5.24 16.84
C PRO A 145 1.10 5.41 16.22
N GLY A 146 0.63 6.65 16.06
CA GLY A 146 -0.69 6.98 15.51
C GLY A 146 -1.68 7.54 16.52
N PHE A 147 -1.46 7.37 17.83
CA PHE A 147 -2.06 8.29 18.80
C PHE A 147 -1.59 9.72 18.52
N ARG A 148 -2.53 10.65 18.38
CA ARG A 148 -2.26 12.10 18.31
C ARG A 148 -2.42 12.77 19.68
N SER A 149 -3.26 12.17 20.52
CA SER A 149 -3.44 12.44 21.94
C SER A 149 -3.97 11.17 22.63
N VAL A 150 -3.80 11.10 23.95
CA VAL A 150 -4.60 10.27 24.87
C VAL A 150 -5.08 11.20 25.97
N GLY A 151 -6.32 11.05 26.41
CA GLY A 151 -6.90 11.93 27.42
C GLY A 151 -8.01 11.28 28.21
N TYR A 152 -8.38 11.93 29.30
CA TYR A 152 -9.49 11.55 30.18
C TYR A 152 -10.53 12.67 30.21
N ALA A 153 -11.80 12.29 30.25
CA ALA A 153 -12.93 13.19 30.31
C ALA A 153 -13.76 12.91 31.57
N ALA A 154 -13.92 13.92 32.41
CA ALA A 154 -14.77 13.83 33.58
C ALA A 154 -16.23 14.06 33.21
N VAL A 155 -17.14 13.32 33.85
CA VAL A 155 -18.57 13.59 33.86
C VAL A 155 -18.87 14.45 35.08
N VAL A 156 -19.19 15.72 34.87
CA VAL A 156 -19.29 16.74 35.92
C VAL A 156 -20.75 17.22 36.02
N PRO A 157 -21.39 17.19 37.21
CA PRO A 157 -22.69 17.82 37.42
C PRO A 157 -22.66 19.31 37.03
N GLU A 158 -23.73 19.82 36.43
CA GLU A 158 -23.76 21.20 35.92
C GLU A 158 -23.58 22.23 37.05
N GLU A 159 -24.08 21.91 38.24
CA GLU A 159 -23.91 22.65 39.49
C GLU A 159 -22.47 22.67 40.02
N GLU A 160 -21.65 21.67 39.70
CA GLU A 160 -20.24 21.58 40.11
C GLU A 160 -19.28 22.16 39.07
N LEU A 161 -19.76 22.44 37.86
CA LEU A 161 -18.93 22.79 36.70
C LEU A 161 -18.04 24.02 36.95
N ALA A 162 -18.52 25.02 37.68
CA ALA A 162 -17.75 26.21 38.04
C ALA A 162 -16.59 25.89 39.02
N ALA A 163 -16.83 25.00 40.00
CA ALA A 163 -15.81 24.56 40.95
C ALA A 163 -14.80 23.61 40.29
N PHE A 164 -15.23 22.79 39.33
CA PHE A 164 -14.37 21.96 38.49
C PHE A 164 -13.46 22.82 37.60
N ALA A 165 -14.02 23.79 36.88
CA ALA A 165 -13.27 24.70 36.00
C ALA A 165 -12.13 25.43 36.73
N ALA A 166 -12.34 25.79 38.01
CA ALA A 166 -11.33 26.45 38.84
C ALA A 166 -10.10 25.59 39.19
N ARG A 167 -10.14 24.27 38.95
CA ARG A 167 -9.10 23.30 39.39
C ARG A 167 -8.46 22.47 38.28
N VAL A 168 -8.92 22.58 37.03
CA VAL A 168 -8.66 21.60 35.94
C VAL A 168 -7.61 22.04 34.91
N GLY A 169 -7.12 23.28 35.01
CA GLY A 169 -5.99 23.76 34.23
C GLY A 169 -4.65 23.12 34.64
N PRO A 170 -3.59 23.28 33.82
CA PRO A 170 -2.29 22.67 34.08
C PRO A 170 -1.74 23.10 35.44
N GLY A 171 -1.29 22.14 36.26
CA GLY A 171 -0.79 22.40 37.61
C GLY A 171 -1.85 22.90 38.60
N GLY A 172 -3.13 22.55 38.40
CA GLY A 172 -4.23 22.97 39.29
C GLY A 172 -4.69 24.42 39.09
N THR A 173 -4.38 25.02 37.94
CA THR A 173 -4.85 26.37 37.57
C THR A 173 -6.30 26.34 37.07
N PRO A 174 -7.00 27.47 36.91
CA PRO A 174 -8.30 27.49 36.25
C PRO A 174 -8.18 27.17 34.74
N ALA A 175 -9.08 26.33 34.22
CA ALA A 175 -9.27 26.12 32.79
C ALA A 175 -10.63 26.69 32.33
N GLU A 176 -10.66 27.28 31.14
CA GLU A 176 -11.91 27.68 30.50
C GLU A 176 -12.66 26.43 30.01
N VAL A 177 -13.84 26.17 30.59
CA VAL A 177 -14.74 25.12 30.09
C VAL A 177 -15.49 25.66 28.87
N ARG A 178 -15.28 25.03 27.72
CA ARG A 178 -15.74 25.53 26.42
C ARG A 178 -16.39 24.43 25.58
N ALA A 179 -17.53 24.71 24.97
CA ALA A 179 -18.22 23.76 24.11
C ALA A 179 -17.36 23.38 22.89
N ALA A 180 -17.37 22.09 22.52
CA ALA A 180 -16.72 21.61 21.31
C ALA A 180 -17.41 22.16 20.06
N PRO A 181 -16.67 22.41 18.94
CA PRO A 181 -17.27 22.88 17.69
C PRO A 181 -18.42 21.98 17.23
N GLY A 182 -19.57 22.58 16.91
CA GLY A 182 -20.77 21.84 16.52
C GLY A 182 -21.53 21.17 17.67
N SER A 183 -21.28 21.54 18.92
CA SER A 183 -22.09 21.08 20.06
C SER A 183 -23.47 21.73 20.07
N GLU A 184 -24.50 20.94 20.34
CA GLU A 184 -25.86 21.38 20.62
C GLU A 184 -26.05 21.57 22.15
N PRO A 185 -27.00 22.42 22.60
CA PRO A 185 -27.34 22.53 24.01
C PRO A 185 -27.85 21.21 24.60
N THR A 186 -27.33 20.84 25.77
CA THR A 186 -27.63 19.60 26.47
C THR A 186 -28.31 19.85 27.81
N ALA A 187 -29.17 18.92 28.20
CA ALA A 187 -29.63 18.79 29.59
C ALA A 187 -28.97 17.53 30.18
N GLY A 188 -28.18 17.71 31.23
CA GLY A 188 -27.41 16.63 31.88
C GLY A 188 -26.01 17.11 32.31
N PRO A 189 -25.19 16.21 32.86
CA PRO A 189 -23.82 16.54 33.28
C PRO A 189 -22.93 16.87 32.08
N ALA A 190 -22.02 17.83 32.29
CA ALA A 190 -21.02 18.24 31.32
C ALA A 190 -19.94 17.15 31.17
N TRP A 191 -19.51 16.85 29.95
CA TRP A 191 -18.40 15.91 29.71
C TRP A 191 -17.18 16.68 29.26
N VAL A 192 -16.25 16.90 30.18
CA VAL A 192 -15.14 17.84 30.02
C VAL A 192 -13.81 17.10 30.01
N VAL A 193 -13.02 17.32 28.97
CA VAL A 193 -11.64 16.80 28.88
C VAL A 193 -10.80 17.42 30.00
N GLN A 194 -10.47 16.60 31.00
CA GLN A 194 -9.74 16.99 32.20
C GLN A 194 -8.23 16.82 32.04
N TYR A 195 -7.80 15.78 31.32
CA TYR A 195 -6.39 15.52 31.04
C TYR A 195 -6.19 15.16 29.58
N VAL A 196 -5.08 15.61 29.00
CA VAL A 196 -4.70 15.30 27.63
C VAL A 196 -3.18 15.33 27.49
N GLU A 197 -2.60 14.30 26.90
CA GLU A 197 -1.17 14.20 26.62
C GLU A 197 -0.91 13.73 25.17
N PRO A 198 0.15 14.20 24.49
CA PRO A 198 1.07 15.26 24.91
C PRO A 198 0.37 16.62 25.06
N LEU A 199 0.60 17.30 26.18
CA LEU A 199 -0.15 18.51 26.56
C LEU A 199 0.13 19.69 25.64
N GLU A 200 1.38 19.95 25.25
CA GLU A 200 1.71 21.15 24.45
C GLU A 200 1.04 21.11 23.07
N GLU A 201 1.09 19.95 22.42
CA GLU A 201 0.42 19.66 21.16
C GLU A 201 -1.11 19.73 21.24
N ASN A 202 -1.69 19.39 22.39
CA ASN A 202 -3.13 19.18 22.54
C ASN A 202 -3.79 20.10 23.57
N ARG A 203 -3.10 21.18 23.98
CA ARG A 203 -3.54 22.15 24.99
C ARG A 203 -4.94 22.69 24.72
N GLY A 204 -5.30 22.89 23.45
CA GLY A 204 -6.64 23.30 23.05
C GLY A 204 -7.75 22.31 23.40
N SER A 205 -7.45 21.03 23.58
CA SER A 205 -8.42 20.01 24.00
C SER A 205 -8.75 20.06 25.49
N LEU A 206 -7.90 20.67 26.33
CA LEU A 206 -8.15 20.81 27.77
C LEU A 206 -9.36 21.73 28.02
N GLY A 207 -10.23 21.37 28.97
CA GLY A 207 -11.47 22.10 29.25
C GLY A 207 -12.55 21.97 28.16
N LEU A 208 -12.32 21.15 27.13
CA LEU A 208 -13.30 20.97 26.05
C LEU A 208 -14.50 20.15 26.54
N ARG A 209 -15.68 20.76 26.51
CA ARG A 209 -16.98 20.15 26.82
C ARG A 209 -17.58 19.53 25.55
N PHE A 210 -17.82 18.22 25.52
CA PHE A 210 -18.28 17.50 24.31
C PHE A 210 -19.55 16.66 24.48
N ASP A 211 -20.25 16.73 25.62
CA ASP A 211 -21.57 16.08 25.80
C ASP A 211 -22.61 16.55 24.77
N GLY A 212 -22.49 17.79 24.27
CA GLY A 212 -23.33 18.31 23.18
C GLY A 212 -22.86 17.97 21.77
N ALA A 213 -21.66 17.41 21.57
CA ALA A 213 -21.12 17.14 20.25
C ALA A 213 -21.61 15.77 19.74
N PRO A 214 -22.51 15.70 18.74
CA PRO A 214 -23.33 14.51 18.51
C PRO A 214 -22.52 13.26 18.12
N VAL A 215 -21.43 13.42 17.36
CA VAL A 215 -20.58 12.30 16.92
C VAL A 215 -19.78 11.71 18.08
N GLN A 216 -19.15 12.56 18.89
CA GLN A 216 -18.37 12.18 20.06
C GLN A 216 -19.27 11.58 21.14
N ARG A 217 -20.39 12.25 21.41
CA ARG A 217 -21.41 11.80 22.37
C ARG A 217 -21.98 10.43 22.02
N ALA A 218 -22.30 10.19 20.74
CA ALA A 218 -22.80 8.89 20.29
C ALA A 218 -21.80 7.75 20.52
N ALA A 219 -20.51 7.99 20.21
CA ALA A 219 -19.45 7.00 20.41
C ALA A 219 -19.18 6.74 21.90
N ALA A 220 -19.06 7.78 22.73
CA ALA A 220 -18.88 7.65 24.17
C ALA A 220 -20.05 6.91 24.85
N LEU A 221 -21.30 7.25 24.50
CA LEU A 221 -22.48 6.52 24.97
C LEU A 221 -22.54 5.07 24.50
N ALA A 222 -22.05 4.79 23.29
CA ALA A 222 -21.97 3.42 22.80
C ALA A 222 -20.93 2.62 23.61
N ALA A 223 -19.78 3.21 23.95
CA ALA A 223 -18.73 2.54 24.74
C ALA A 223 -19.23 2.21 26.15
N ALA A 224 -19.79 3.22 26.84
CA ALA A 224 -20.37 3.06 28.17
C ALA A 224 -21.51 2.02 28.23
N ARG A 225 -22.30 1.86 27.15
CA ARG A 225 -23.37 0.85 27.08
C ARG A 225 -22.88 -0.54 26.67
N SER A 226 -21.88 -0.65 25.81
CA SER A 226 -21.41 -1.93 25.29
C SER A 226 -20.31 -2.57 26.15
N GLY A 227 -19.62 -1.78 26.98
CA GLY A 227 -18.45 -2.24 27.72
C GLY A 227 -17.22 -2.52 26.83
N SER A 228 -17.23 -2.01 25.59
CA SER A 228 -16.18 -2.25 24.58
C SER A 228 -15.72 -0.93 23.96
N MET A 229 -14.50 -0.90 23.41
CA MET A 229 -14.05 0.28 22.68
C MET A 229 -15.00 0.64 21.51
N GLN A 230 -15.25 1.94 21.34
CA GLN A 230 -16.01 2.50 20.21
C GLN A 230 -15.21 3.59 19.51
N MET A 231 -15.41 3.72 18.21
CA MET A 231 -14.73 4.70 17.36
C MET A 231 -15.74 5.69 16.77
N THR A 232 -15.38 6.97 16.72
CA THR A 232 -16.15 7.96 15.96
C THR A 232 -16.04 7.74 14.46
N GLY A 233 -16.94 8.35 13.68
CA GLY A 233 -16.61 8.69 12.30
C GLY A 233 -15.46 9.69 12.20
N THR A 234 -15.10 10.08 10.98
CA THR A 234 -14.07 11.10 10.77
C THR A 234 -14.50 12.45 11.34
N VAL A 235 -13.69 13.04 12.22
CA VAL A 235 -13.89 14.35 12.85
C VAL A 235 -12.65 15.24 12.66
N PRO A 236 -12.81 16.57 12.60
CA PRO A 236 -11.68 17.49 12.66
C PRO A 236 -11.09 17.49 14.08
N LEU A 237 -9.80 17.24 14.21
CA LEU A 237 -9.12 17.22 15.50
C LEU A 237 -8.80 18.64 15.99
N VAL A 238 -9.02 18.90 17.28
CA VAL A 238 -8.92 20.25 17.89
C VAL A 238 -7.51 20.86 17.80
N ARG A 239 -6.48 20.01 17.68
CA ARG A 239 -5.06 20.40 17.57
C ARG A 239 -4.72 21.17 16.29
N ASP A 240 -5.12 20.66 15.13
CA ASP A 240 -4.66 21.12 13.82
C ASP A 240 -5.77 21.15 12.74
N GLY A 241 -7.01 20.83 13.12
CA GLY A 241 -8.14 20.70 12.20
C GLY A 241 -8.07 19.48 11.27
N ALA A 242 -7.03 18.64 11.39
CA ALA A 242 -6.86 17.50 10.49
C ALA A 242 -7.93 16.43 10.74
N ALA A 243 -8.31 15.73 9.66
CA ALA A 243 -9.21 14.60 9.72
C ALA A 243 -8.60 13.46 10.56
N GLY A 244 -9.34 13.02 11.58
CA GLY A 244 -9.00 11.87 12.42
C GLY A 244 -10.25 11.23 13.01
N PHE A 245 -10.07 10.36 13.99
CA PHE A 245 -11.14 9.72 14.75
C PHE A 245 -10.74 9.65 16.22
N ILE A 246 -11.74 9.52 17.10
CA ILE A 246 -11.57 9.39 18.54
C ILE A 246 -12.03 7.98 18.94
N LEU A 247 -11.25 7.34 19.81
CA LEU A 247 -11.57 6.06 20.43
C LEU A 247 -12.01 6.32 21.87
N PHE A 248 -13.15 5.76 22.25
CA PHE A 248 -13.69 5.79 23.61
C PHE A 248 -13.73 4.38 24.18
N VAL A 249 -13.44 4.23 25.47
CA VAL A 249 -13.69 3.04 26.28
C VAL A 249 -14.75 3.37 27.34
N PRO A 250 -15.46 2.38 27.91
CA PRO A 250 -16.32 2.58 29.08
C PRO A 250 -15.57 3.17 30.29
#